data_AF-A0A1W0W102-F1
#
_entry.id   AF-A0A1W0W102-F1
#
_cell.length_a   1.000
_cell.length_b   1.000
_cell.length_c   1.000
_cell.angle_alpha   90.00
_cell.angle_beta   90.00
_cell.angle_gamma   90.00
#
_symmetry.space_group_name_H-M   'P 1'
#
loop_
_entity.id
_entity.type
_entity.pdbx_description
1 polymer ?
#
loop_
_entity_poly.entity_id
_entity_poly.type
_entity_poly.pdbx_seq_one_letter_code
_entity_poly.pdbx_strand_id
1 'polypeptide(L)'
;MMDKLFEFDPKKGSGSYTQVWFVDFSTFNLDDETQYGPMRFTDSLIKDNDEVIDSLNVLCLKIRSSDVGYPINVYGTVIVRDRLDMKCNYIFRRNRNNCQLVESEGESLILTGPTRGIVFCCDAYFEINLKIKQDKESEDRQFSKTLFDVDRARVDYRVKRQTIVSRLSEMDLIFAYVKKALEGAPLR
;
A
#
# COMPACT_ATOMS: atom_id res chain seq x y z
N MET A 1 17.08 -14.41 -6.99
CA MET A 1 16.42 -13.35 -6.22
C MET A 1 15.04 -13.03 -6.81
N MET A 2 14.94 -12.78 -8.13
CA MET A 2 13.66 -12.60 -8.84
C MET A 2 12.63 -13.71 -8.61
N ASP A 3 13.02 -15.00 -8.62
CA ASP A 3 12.07 -16.12 -8.48
C ASP A 3 11.33 -16.15 -7.14
N LYS A 4 11.87 -15.49 -6.10
CA LYS A 4 11.21 -15.39 -4.79
C LYS A 4 10.12 -14.32 -4.74
N LEU A 5 10.08 -13.41 -5.70
CA LEU A 5 9.12 -12.31 -5.75
C LEU A 5 7.84 -12.72 -6.48
N PHE A 6 7.93 -13.69 -7.39
CA PHE A 6 6.81 -14.23 -8.14
C PHE A 6 6.15 -15.38 -7.37
N GLU A 7 4.85 -15.28 -7.14
CA GLU A 7 4.09 -16.30 -6.43
C GLU A 7 2.77 -16.60 -7.13
N PHE A 8 2.37 -17.87 -7.07
CA PHE A 8 1.05 -18.30 -7.51
C PHE A 8 0.01 -17.96 -6.44
N ASP A 9 -1.07 -17.27 -6.84
CA ASP A 9 -2.22 -16.97 -5.99
C ASP A 9 -3.40 -17.90 -6.36
N PRO A 10 -3.71 -18.92 -5.53
CA PRO A 10 -4.80 -19.86 -5.81
C PRO A 10 -6.17 -19.19 -5.98
N LYS A 11 -6.41 -18.05 -5.31
CA LYS A 11 -7.69 -17.35 -5.40
C LYS A 11 -7.85 -16.62 -6.74
N LYS A 12 -6.75 -16.09 -7.30
CA LYS A 12 -6.75 -15.52 -8.66
C LYS A 12 -6.64 -16.60 -9.75
N GLY A 13 -6.09 -17.76 -9.42
CA GLY A 13 -5.77 -18.81 -10.39
C GLY A 13 -4.57 -18.47 -11.29
N SER A 14 -3.75 -17.49 -10.91
CA SER A 14 -2.60 -17.02 -11.70
C SER A 14 -1.42 -16.63 -10.82
N GLY A 15 -0.22 -16.66 -11.42
CA GLY A 15 1.00 -16.18 -10.78
C GLY A 15 1.25 -14.71 -11.04
N SER A 16 1.77 -14.01 -10.04
CA SER A 16 2.13 -12.59 -10.15
C SER A 16 3.30 -12.25 -9.25
N TYR A 17 4.01 -11.16 -9.57
CA TYR A 17 4.96 -10.58 -8.64
C TYR A 17 4.21 -10.01 -7.43
N THR A 18 4.78 -10.18 -6.24
CA THR A 18 4.22 -9.72 -4.97
C THR A 18 4.93 -8.48 -4.43
N GLN A 19 6.06 -8.11 -5.04
CA GLN A 19 6.86 -6.92 -4.77
C GLN A 19 7.45 -6.40 -6.08
N VAL A 20 7.89 -5.14 -6.11
CA VAL A 20 8.52 -4.56 -7.31
C VAL A 20 9.72 -5.39 -7.77
N TRP A 21 9.77 -5.69 -9.07
CA TRP A 21 10.75 -6.60 -9.66
C TRP A 21 11.61 -5.94 -10.74
N PHE A 22 11.24 -4.74 -11.18
CA PHE A 22 11.89 -3.97 -12.25
C PHE A 22 12.95 -2.99 -11.74
N VAL A 23 13.43 -3.19 -10.50
CA VAL A 23 14.51 -2.42 -9.88
C VAL A 23 15.85 -3.15 -10.01
N ASP A 24 16.95 -2.41 -9.98
CA ASP A 24 18.29 -3.00 -9.93
C ASP A 24 18.63 -3.44 -8.51
N PHE A 25 18.47 -4.73 -8.23
CA PHE A 25 18.75 -5.32 -6.92
C PHE A 25 20.23 -5.28 -6.49
N SER A 26 21.17 -4.91 -7.36
CA SER A 26 22.57 -4.73 -6.98
C SER A 26 22.81 -3.41 -6.23
N THR A 27 21.94 -2.42 -6.47
CA THR A 27 22.03 -1.07 -5.91
C THR A 27 20.80 -0.68 -5.08
N PHE A 28 19.70 -1.40 -5.25
CA PHE A 28 18.42 -1.12 -4.60
C PHE A 28 18.04 -2.20 -3.59
N ASN A 29 17.78 -1.78 -2.35
CA ASN A 29 17.24 -2.62 -1.30
C ASN A 29 15.71 -2.41 -1.18
N LEU A 30 14.94 -3.49 -1.33
CA LEU A 30 13.47 -3.44 -1.24
C LEU A 30 12.97 -2.98 0.13
N ASP A 31 13.72 -3.26 1.19
CA ASP A 31 13.31 -2.99 2.57
C ASP A 31 13.65 -1.57 3.03
N ASP A 32 14.39 -0.80 2.21
CA ASP A 32 14.72 0.58 2.52
C ASP A 32 13.45 1.42 2.62
N GLU A 33 13.35 2.19 3.71
CA GLU A 33 12.28 3.15 3.93
C GLU A 33 12.62 4.50 3.28
N THR A 34 11.58 5.21 2.82
CA THR A 34 11.77 6.58 2.32
C THR A 34 12.40 7.45 3.41
N GLN A 35 13.42 8.22 3.04
CA GLN A 35 14.12 9.13 3.97
C GLN A 35 13.57 10.56 3.88
N TYR A 36 12.60 10.79 3.00
CA TYR A 36 11.95 12.08 2.85
C TYR A 36 10.89 12.27 3.93
N GLY A 37 10.98 13.39 4.65
CA GLY A 37 9.96 13.82 5.59
C GLY A 37 8.72 14.41 4.90
N PRO A 38 7.64 14.64 5.66
CA PRO A 38 6.44 15.27 5.14
C PRO A 38 6.68 16.75 4.80
N MET A 39 5.78 17.33 4.01
CA MET A 39 5.72 18.76 3.67
C MET A 39 6.92 19.28 2.88
N ARG A 40 7.51 18.47 1.99
CA ARG A 40 8.73 18.84 1.25
C ARG A 40 8.60 20.12 0.40
N PHE A 41 7.39 20.55 0.08
CA PHE A 41 7.10 21.72 -0.76
C PHE A 41 6.47 22.91 0.00
N THR A 42 6.40 22.89 1.34
CA THR A 42 5.79 24.00 2.10
C THR A 42 6.76 25.12 2.47
N ASP A 43 8.07 24.86 2.43
CA ASP A 43 9.09 25.81 2.92
C ASP A 43 9.55 26.84 1.87
N SER A 44 9.26 26.61 0.59
CA SER A 44 9.51 27.57 -0.48
C SER A 44 8.26 28.41 -0.73
N LEU A 45 8.42 29.74 -0.76
CA LEU A 45 7.43 30.65 -1.36
C LEU A 45 7.14 30.12 -2.76
N ILE A 46 5.99 29.46 -2.95
CA ILE A 46 5.59 28.85 -4.22
C ILE A 46 5.70 29.94 -5.30
N LYS A 47 6.73 29.86 -6.15
CA LYS A 47 6.89 30.75 -7.29
C LYS A 47 5.94 30.26 -8.38
N ASP A 48 5.49 31.14 -9.26
CA ASP A 48 4.54 30.83 -10.36
C ASP A 48 5.01 29.68 -11.29
N ASN A 49 6.27 29.23 -11.18
CA ASN A 49 6.88 28.14 -11.94
C ASN A 49 7.16 26.86 -11.10
N ASP A 50 6.81 26.81 -9.81
CA ASP A 50 6.94 25.59 -9.02
C ASP A 50 5.87 24.59 -9.49
N GLU A 51 6.32 23.54 -10.19
CA GLU A 51 5.45 22.47 -10.67
C GLU A 51 4.86 21.73 -9.47
N VAL A 52 3.67 22.14 -9.05
CA VAL A 52 2.92 21.42 -8.03
C VAL A 52 2.60 20.03 -8.59
N ILE A 53 3.21 19.01 -8.00
CA ILE A 53 3.11 17.63 -8.46
C ILE A 53 1.77 17.06 -7.98
N ASP A 54 1.14 16.24 -8.80
CA ASP A 54 -0.07 15.55 -8.38
C ASP A 54 0.23 14.50 -7.32
N SER A 55 -0.77 14.19 -6.48
CA SER A 55 -0.63 13.21 -5.42
C SER A 55 -1.76 12.19 -5.40
N LEU A 56 -1.49 11.07 -4.71
CA LEU A 56 -2.51 10.14 -4.25
C LEU A 56 -2.71 10.26 -2.75
N ASN A 57 -3.96 10.34 -2.33
CA ASN A 57 -4.35 10.25 -0.94
C ASN A 57 -5.07 8.92 -0.71
N VAL A 58 -4.45 8.01 0.03
CA VAL A 58 -5.12 6.77 0.44
C VAL A 58 -6.10 7.08 1.56
N LEU A 59 -7.37 6.79 1.33
CA LEU A 59 -8.46 7.10 2.26
C LEU A 59 -8.74 5.93 3.20
N CYS A 60 -8.83 4.72 2.66
CA CYS A 60 -8.96 3.51 3.46
C CYS A 60 -8.58 2.25 2.68
N LEU A 61 -8.25 1.19 3.43
CA LEU A 61 -8.16 -0.17 2.93
C LEU A 61 -9.16 -1.03 3.71
N LYS A 62 -10.20 -1.47 3.02
CA LYS A 62 -11.35 -2.17 3.61
C LYS A 62 -11.25 -3.66 3.32
N ILE A 63 -11.43 -4.52 4.32
CA ILE A 63 -11.56 -5.96 4.11
C ILE A 63 -12.98 -6.21 3.63
N ARG A 64 -13.13 -6.39 2.32
CA ARG A 64 -14.42 -6.67 1.70
C ARG A 64 -14.92 -8.04 2.08
N SER A 65 -14.07 -9.07 2.09
CA SER A 65 -14.44 -10.42 2.55
C SER A 65 -13.22 -11.24 2.95
N SER A 66 -13.48 -12.31 3.72
CA SER A 66 -12.49 -13.27 4.23
C SER A 66 -12.96 -14.69 3.94
N ASP A 67 -12.11 -15.51 3.31
CA ASP A 67 -12.41 -16.92 3.02
C ASP A 67 -12.32 -17.83 4.26
N VAL A 68 -11.95 -17.26 5.40
CA VAL A 68 -11.76 -17.99 6.67
C VAL A 68 -12.73 -17.55 7.76
N GLY A 69 -13.68 -16.67 7.40
CA GLY A 69 -14.62 -16.08 8.34
C GLY A 69 -13.99 -15.02 9.25
N TYR A 70 -14.68 -14.75 10.36
CA TYR A 70 -14.35 -13.77 11.38
C TYR A 70 -14.64 -14.37 12.78
N PRO A 71 -13.99 -13.88 13.85
CA PRO A 71 -12.99 -12.81 13.87
C PRO A 71 -11.61 -13.28 13.40
N ILE A 72 -10.81 -12.34 12.88
CA ILE A 72 -9.41 -12.60 12.48
C ILE A 72 -8.45 -11.56 13.06
N ASN A 73 -7.25 -12.00 13.43
CA ASN A 73 -6.16 -11.13 13.88
C ASN A 73 -5.19 -10.88 12.73
N VAL A 74 -5.30 -9.72 12.09
CA VAL A 74 -4.51 -9.36 10.90
C VAL A 74 -3.25 -8.58 11.29
N TYR A 75 -2.12 -8.95 10.70
CA TYR A 75 -0.85 -8.22 10.80
C TYR A 75 -0.08 -8.26 9.48
N GLY A 76 1.00 -7.50 9.40
CA GLY A 76 1.83 -7.40 8.20
C GLY A 76 1.98 -5.96 7.74
N THR A 77 2.17 -5.77 6.44
CA THR A 77 2.50 -4.48 5.84
C THR A 77 1.62 -4.18 4.63
N VAL A 78 1.32 -2.89 4.48
CA VAL A 78 0.87 -2.30 3.22
C VAL A 78 1.78 -1.13 2.93
N ILE A 79 2.42 -1.18 1.76
CA ILE A 79 3.44 -0.25 1.32
C ILE A 79 2.96 0.38 0.02
N VAL A 80 3.18 1.68 -0.12
CA VAL A 80 3.10 2.37 -1.39
C VAL A 80 4.50 2.82 -1.81
N ARG A 81 4.83 2.68 -3.09
CA ARG A 81 6.08 3.14 -3.70
C ARG A 81 5.74 4.08 -4.84
N ASP A 82 6.43 5.20 -4.89
CA ASP A 82 6.29 6.19 -5.97
C ASP A 82 7.65 6.57 -6.56
N ARG A 83 7.59 7.29 -7.68
CA ARG A 83 8.77 7.63 -8.50
C ARG A 83 9.75 8.58 -7.82
N LEU A 84 9.49 9.01 -6.58
CA LEU A 84 10.42 9.85 -5.84
C LEU A 84 11.68 9.08 -5.45
N ASP A 85 11.52 7.85 -4.95
CA ASP A 85 12.63 6.99 -4.53
C ASP A 85 12.34 5.48 -4.65
N MET A 86 11.12 5.08 -5.01
CA MET A 86 10.64 3.69 -5.01
C MET A 86 10.78 2.97 -3.65
N LYS A 87 11.15 3.67 -2.57
CA LYS A 87 11.38 3.08 -1.25
C LYS A 87 10.06 2.84 -0.52
N CYS A 88 10.11 2.10 0.58
CA CYS A 88 8.92 1.79 1.37
C CYS A 88 8.34 3.07 1.97
N ASN A 89 7.10 3.40 1.58
CA ASN A 89 6.25 4.35 2.29
C ASN A 89 5.09 3.57 2.91
N TYR A 90 5.19 3.28 4.21
CA TYR A 90 4.22 2.42 4.91
C TYR A 90 2.90 3.14 5.15
N ILE A 91 1.79 2.55 4.72
CA ILE A 91 0.45 3.03 5.06
C ILE A 91 -0.25 2.15 6.11
N PHE A 92 0.25 0.92 6.29
CA PHE A 92 -0.12 0.02 7.37
C PHE A 92 1.11 -0.81 7.75
N ARG A 93 1.41 -0.90 9.04
CA ARG A 93 2.51 -1.72 9.56
C ARG A 93 2.17 -2.23 10.96
N ARG A 94 1.90 -3.53 11.07
CA ARG A 94 1.64 -4.20 12.35
C ARG A 94 2.43 -5.49 12.43
N ASN A 95 3.03 -5.75 13.59
CA ASN A 95 3.70 -7.00 13.87
C ASN A 95 2.71 -8.04 14.44
N ARG A 96 3.15 -9.31 14.53
CA ARG A 96 2.34 -10.42 15.05
C ARG A 96 1.87 -10.25 16.50
N ASN A 97 2.59 -9.46 17.30
CA ASN A 97 2.25 -9.20 18.70
C ASN A 97 1.30 -8.01 18.86
N ASN A 98 1.07 -7.25 17.79
CA ASN A 98 0.20 -6.09 17.74
C ASN A 98 -0.74 -6.19 16.52
N CYS A 99 -1.42 -7.33 16.38
CA CYS A 99 -2.42 -7.51 15.33
C CYS A 99 -3.56 -6.49 15.47
N GLN A 100 -4.23 -6.22 14.34
CA GLN A 100 -5.55 -5.62 14.37
C GLN A 100 -6.58 -6.75 14.41
N LEU A 101 -7.46 -6.73 15.41
CA LEU A 101 -8.67 -7.56 15.42
C LEU A 101 -9.65 -7.01 14.39
N VAL A 102 -10.18 -7.90 13.57
CA VAL A 102 -11.24 -7.61 12.59
C VAL A 102 -12.42 -8.51 12.94
N GLU A 103 -13.52 -7.91 13.37
CA GLU A 103 -14.66 -8.66 13.94
C GLU A 103 -15.70 -9.04 12.87
N SER A 104 -15.76 -8.28 11.78
CA SER A 104 -16.80 -8.44 10.76
C SER A 104 -16.37 -8.05 9.34
N GLU A 105 -17.21 -8.45 8.38
CA GLU A 105 -17.07 -8.09 6.97
C GLU A 105 -17.21 -6.58 6.77
N GLY A 106 -16.35 -6.00 5.92
CA GLY A 106 -16.39 -4.57 5.62
C GLY A 106 -15.70 -3.71 6.67
N GLU A 107 -14.95 -4.26 7.61
CA GLU A 107 -14.10 -3.46 8.49
C GLU A 107 -12.85 -2.93 7.76
N SER A 108 -12.42 -1.73 8.13
CA SER A 108 -11.23 -1.09 7.56
C SER A 108 -10.00 -1.38 8.42
N LEU A 109 -8.85 -1.57 7.77
CA LEU A 109 -7.57 -1.53 8.46
C LEU A 109 -7.31 -0.12 8.99
N ILE A 110 -6.79 -0.03 10.21
CA ILE A 110 -6.37 1.21 10.84
C ILE A 110 -5.03 1.59 10.21
N LEU A 111 -5.10 2.43 9.17
CA LEU A 111 -3.93 2.94 8.47
C LEU A 111 -3.15 3.89 9.36
N THR A 112 -1.83 3.82 9.30
CA THR A 112 -0.93 4.81 9.95
C THR A 112 -0.80 6.09 9.14
N GLY A 113 -1.31 6.09 7.90
CA GLY A 113 -0.96 7.08 6.89
C GLY A 113 0.46 6.86 6.38
N PRO A 114 0.77 7.34 5.16
CA PRO A 114 2.13 7.28 4.64
C PRO A 114 3.04 8.26 5.42
N THR A 115 4.32 7.93 5.54
CA THR A 115 5.35 8.79 6.18
C THR A 115 5.45 10.17 5.51
N ARG A 116 5.13 10.22 4.22
CA ARG A 116 5.07 11.42 3.38
C ARG A 116 4.02 11.26 2.29
N GLY A 117 3.64 12.37 1.65
CA GLY A 117 2.76 12.41 0.49
C GLY A 117 3.23 11.49 -0.62
N ILE A 118 2.26 10.86 -1.30
CA ILE A 118 2.50 9.94 -2.41
C ILE A 118 2.58 10.77 -3.68
N VAL A 119 3.76 10.84 -4.29
CA VAL A 119 4.01 11.57 -5.53
C VAL A 119 3.41 10.80 -6.69
N PHE A 120 2.56 11.43 -7.50
CA PHE A 120 1.79 10.75 -8.54
C PHE A 120 2.00 11.35 -9.94
N CYS A 121 3.25 11.32 -10.41
CA CYS A 121 3.62 11.82 -11.73
C CYS A 121 3.23 10.86 -12.87
N CYS A 122 3.39 9.54 -12.67
CA CYS A 122 3.07 8.51 -13.66
C CYS A 122 2.29 7.38 -13.02
N ASP A 123 2.86 6.74 -12.01
CA ASP A 123 2.35 5.53 -11.39
C ASP A 123 2.75 5.46 -9.91
N ALA A 124 1.94 4.73 -9.14
CA ALA A 124 2.27 4.34 -7.78
C ALA A 124 2.05 2.84 -7.63
N TYR A 125 2.94 2.16 -6.93
CA TYR A 125 2.92 0.71 -6.74
C TYR A 125 2.53 0.39 -5.31
N PHE A 126 1.51 -0.45 -5.15
CA PHE A 126 1.06 -0.92 -3.85
C PHE A 126 1.50 -2.36 -3.64
N GLU A 127 2.21 -2.60 -2.54
CA GLU A 127 2.59 -3.93 -2.07
C GLU A 127 1.79 -4.25 -0.80
N ILE A 128 0.98 -5.30 -0.87
CA ILE A 128 0.22 -5.81 0.28
C ILE A 128 0.84 -7.14 0.68
N ASN A 129 1.20 -7.27 1.95
CA ASN A 129 1.63 -8.52 2.55
C ASN A 129 1.04 -8.64 3.96
N LEU A 130 -0.14 -9.26 4.02
CA LEU A 130 -0.93 -9.41 5.25
C LEU A 130 -1.10 -10.88 5.61
N LYS A 131 -1.04 -11.17 6.90
CA LYS A 131 -1.18 -12.50 7.48
C LYS A 131 -2.23 -12.50 8.58
N ILE A 132 -2.83 -13.66 8.81
CA ILE A 132 -3.68 -13.93 9.96
C ILE A 132 -2.87 -14.72 10.98
N LYS A 133 -2.82 -14.20 12.21
CA LYS A 133 -2.22 -14.87 13.36
C LYS A 133 -3.00 -16.12 13.74
N GLN A 134 -2.29 -17.23 13.90
CA GLN A 134 -2.76 -18.47 14.52
C GLN A 134 -2.14 -18.66 15.90
N ASP A 135 -2.36 -19.81 16.53
CA ASP A 135 -1.74 -20.13 17.82
C ASP A 135 -0.22 -20.12 17.70
N LYS A 136 0.33 -20.78 16.67
CA LYS A 136 1.76 -20.82 16.37
C LYS A 136 2.11 -20.00 15.14
N GLU A 137 3.28 -19.37 15.15
CA GLU A 137 3.75 -18.55 14.02
C GLU A 137 3.96 -19.37 12.75
N SER A 138 4.37 -20.63 12.87
CA SER A 138 4.51 -21.56 11.74
C SER A 138 3.19 -21.90 11.05
N GLU A 139 2.07 -21.66 11.73
CA GLU A 139 0.72 -21.92 11.23
C GLU A 139 0.03 -20.65 10.71
N ASP A 140 0.65 -19.48 10.86
CA ASP A 140 0.10 -18.21 10.39
C ASP A 140 -0.21 -18.27 8.89
N ARG A 141 -1.39 -17.80 8.53
CA ARG A 141 -1.92 -17.94 7.16
C ARG A 141 -1.69 -16.67 6.38
N GLN A 142 -1.23 -16.79 5.14
CA GLN A 142 -1.14 -15.65 4.23
C GLN A 142 -2.55 -15.17 3.87
N PHE A 143 -2.94 -13.99 4.34
CA PHE A 143 -4.27 -13.44 4.15
C PHE A 143 -4.41 -12.71 2.81
N SER A 144 -3.42 -11.88 2.48
CA SER A 144 -3.32 -11.16 1.21
C SER A 144 -1.85 -11.00 0.85
N LYS A 145 -1.49 -11.23 -0.41
CA LYS A 145 -0.12 -10.98 -0.88
C LYS A 145 -0.11 -10.63 -2.37
N THR A 146 0.08 -9.35 -2.69
CA THR A 146 -0.01 -8.88 -4.07
C THR A 146 0.75 -7.57 -4.27
N LEU A 147 1.28 -7.40 -5.48
CA LEU A 147 1.69 -6.12 -6.04
C LEU A 147 0.63 -5.67 -7.06
N PHE A 148 0.32 -4.38 -7.11
CA PHE A 148 -0.39 -3.77 -8.23
C PHE A 148 0.00 -2.30 -8.39
N ASP A 149 -0.12 -1.78 -9.61
CA ASP A 149 0.06 -0.37 -9.91
C ASP A 149 -1.28 0.38 -9.98
N VAL A 150 -1.21 1.65 -9.62
CA VAL A 150 -2.19 2.67 -9.99
C VAL A 150 -1.50 3.56 -11.01
N ASP A 151 -2.01 3.58 -12.24
CA ASP A 151 -1.50 4.39 -13.34
C ASP A 151 -2.33 5.67 -13.46
N ARG A 152 -1.66 6.81 -13.53
CA ARG A 152 -2.26 8.13 -13.74
C ARG A 152 -3.18 8.18 -14.96
N ALA A 153 -2.84 7.49 -16.05
CA ALA A 153 -3.68 7.42 -17.25
C ALA A 153 -5.04 6.74 -16.99
N ARG A 154 -5.14 5.93 -15.92
CA ARG A 154 -6.35 5.18 -15.53
C ARG A 154 -7.16 5.87 -14.43
N VAL A 155 -6.66 7.00 -13.90
CA VAL A 155 -7.30 7.73 -12.80
C VAL A 155 -7.92 9.03 -13.32
N ASP A 156 -9.21 9.21 -13.08
CA ASP A 156 -9.90 10.48 -13.35
C ASP A 156 -9.87 11.41 -12.12
N TYR A 157 -10.42 12.62 -12.27
CA TYR A 157 -10.46 13.65 -11.23
C TYR A 157 -11.46 13.34 -10.09
N ARG A 158 -11.38 12.17 -9.43
CA ARG A 158 -12.28 11.75 -8.32
C ARG A 158 -11.66 10.74 -7.35
N VAL A 159 -12.43 10.43 -6.30
CA VAL A 159 -12.21 9.25 -5.44
C VAL A 159 -12.44 7.97 -6.25
N LYS A 160 -11.51 7.02 -6.14
CA LYS A 160 -11.55 5.71 -6.78
C LYS A 160 -11.57 4.60 -5.75
N ARG A 161 -12.22 3.50 -6.12
CA ARG A 161 -12.22 2.23 -5.40
C ARG A 161 -11.62 1.17 -6.31
N GLN A 162 -10.59 0.48 -5.83
CA GLN A 162 -9.98 -0.65 -6.49
C GLN A 162 -10.16 -1.90 -5.63
N THR A 163 -10.84 -2.90 -6.19
CA THR A 163 -11.01 -4.20 -5.54
C THR A 163 -9.80 -5.07 -5.82
N ILE A 164 -9.26 -5.65 -4.76
CA ILE A 164 -8.05 -6.45 -4.72
C ILE A 164 -8.42 -7.82 -4.20
N VAL A 165 -8.45 -8.78 -5.10
CA VAL A 165 -8.66 -10.20 -4.75
C VAL A 165 -7.28 -10.81 -4.53
N SER A 166 -6.99 -11.38 -3.37
CA SER A 166 -5.71 -12.08 -3.17
C SER A 166 -5.76 -13.08 -2.01
N ARG A 167 -5.17 -14.26 -2.23
CA ARG A 167 -4.98 -15.33 -1.23
C ARG A 167 -6.28 -15.75 -0.55
N LEU A 168 -6.56 -15.23 0.64
CA LEU A 168 -7.75 -15.58 1.45
C LEU A 168 -8.70 -14.40 1.62
N SER A 169 -8.51 -13.32 0.83
CA SER A 169 -9.16 -12.03 1.05
C SER A 169 -9.66 -11.40 -0.24
N GLU A 170 -10.68 -10.57 -0.10
CA GLU A 170 -10.98 -9.49 -1.03
C GLU A 170 -10.93 -8.18 -0.25
N MET A 171 -10.25 -7.18 -0.81
CA MET A 171 -10.07 -5.88 -0.17
C MET A 171 -10.43 -4.76 -1.13
N ASP A 172 -10.98 -3.67 -0.62
CA ASP A 172 -11.21 -2.45 -1.38
C ASP A 172 -10.21 -1.38 -0.93
N LEU A 173 -9.28 -1.01 -1.81
CA LEU A 173 -8.47 0.19 -1.63
C LEU A 173 -9.26 1.38 -2.16
N ILE A 174 -9.45 2.39 -1.31
CA ILE A 174 -10.11 3.64 -1.68
C ILE A 174 -9.08 4.77 -1.59
N PHE A 175 -8.90 5.50 -2.68
CA PHE A 175 -7.93 6.58 -2.79
C PHE A 175 -8.50 7.76 -3.58
N ALA A 176 -7.96 8.95 -3.36
CA ALA A 176 -8.30 10.16 -4.10
C ALA A 176 -7.07 10.66 -4.86
N TYR A 177 -7.29 11.04 -6.11
CA TYR A 177 -6.29 11.78 -6.89
C TYR A 177 -6.44 13.27 -6.65
N VAL A 178 -5.33 13.93 -6.33
CA VAL A 178 -5.27 15.37 -6.08
C VAL A 178 -4.34 15.99 -7.10
N LYS A 179 -4.92 16.81 -7.98
CA LYS A 179 -4.16 17.56 -8.97
C LYS A 179 -3.49 18.76 -8.31
N LYS A 180 -2.22 19.02 -8.63
CA LYS A 180 -1.43 20.12 -8.04
C LYS A 180 -1.55 20.11 -6.51
N ALA A 181 -1.13 19.01 -5.89
CA ALA A 181 -1.26 18.83 -4.46
C ALA A 181 -0.14 19.53 -3.68
N LEU A 182 -0.49 20.23 -2.61
CA LEU A 182 0.44 20.61 -1.56
C LEU A 182 0.29 19.62 -0.40
N GLU A 183 1.40 19.07 0.07
CA GLU A 183 1.38 18.12 1.17
C GLU A 183 1.03 18.84 2.48
N GLY A 184 -0.05 18.40 3.15
CA GLY A 184 -0.49 18.94 4.43
C GLY A 184 0.23 18.28 5.61
N ALA A 185 0.31 18.99 6.74
CA ALA A 185 0.83 18.41 7.98
C ALA A 185 -0.07 17.25 8.47
N PRO A 186 0.51 16.15 9.00
CA PRO A 186 -0.30 15.13 9.67
C PRO A 186 -1.03 15.75 10.87
N LEU A 187 -2.34 15.50 10.97
CA LEU A 187 -3.13 15.86 12.15
C LEU A 187 -2.56 15.08 13.34
N ARG A 188 -2.01 15.81 14.32
CA ARG A 188 -1.54 15.25 15.59
C ARG A 188 -2.68 14.98 16.54
#